data_AF-A0A969IKZ4-F1
#
_entry.id   AF-A0A969IKZ4-F1
#
_cell.length_a   1.000
_cell.length_b   1.000
_cell.length_c   1.000
_cell.angle_alpha   90.00
_cell.angle_beta   90.00
_cell.angle_gamma   90.00
#
_symmetry.space_group_name_H-M   'P 1'
#
loop_
_entity.id
_entity.type
_entity.pdbx_description
1 polymer ?
#
loop_
_entity_poly.entity_id
_entity_poly.type
_entity_poly.pdbx_seq_one_letter_code
_entity_poly.pdbx_strand_id
1 'polypeptide(L)'
;MGLKILMDAIQNEKVSQEIFDMHWWVHDFKDSLVPLIASDRPLRISNGIGDRECVISIPLTPSKLFIAAPILEKKEAFIRMNQLELVVKHNKVIAACADRRVYGHTGMLFVQRYLGIGDKIPFMKRV
;
A
#
# COMPACT_ATOMS: atom_id res chain seq x y z
N MET A 1 -9.93 -0.96 12.67
CA MET A 1 -8.73 -0.28 13.22
C MET A 1 -8.13 0.74 12.26
N GLY A 2 -7.94 0.42 10.96
CA GLY A 2 -7.36 1.36 9.98
C GLY A 2 -8.11 2.69 9.77
N LEU A 3 -9.45 2.68 9.83
CA LEU A 3 -10.24 3.93 9.74
C LEU A 3 -9.95 4.91 10.89
N LYS A 4 -9.62 4.41 12.09
CA LYS A 4 -9.39 5.25 13.27
C LYS A 4 -8.04 5.96 13.18
N ILE A 5 -7.01 5.27 12.69
CA ILE A 5 -5.69 5.86 12.43
C ILE A 5 -5.77 6.95 11.36
N LEU A 6 -6.58 6.75 10.31
CA LEU A 6 -6.82 7.79 9.31
C LEU A 6 -7.56 8.99 9.90
N MET A 7 -8.58 8.78 10.74
CA MET A 7 -9.28 9.88 11.42
C MET A 7 -8.38 10.64 12.41
N ASP A 8 -7.56 9.94 13.19
CA ASP A 8 -6.62 10.56 14.13
C ASP A 8 -5.50 11.31 13.39
N ALA A 9 -5.07 10.80 12.23
CA ALA A 9 -4.17 11.50 11.31
C ALA A 9 -4.82 12.75 10.69
N ILE A 10 -6.11 12.68 10.33
CA ILE A 10 -6.88 13.85 9.87
C ILE A 10 -6.96 14.92 10.97
N GLN A 11 -7.12 14.51 12.23
CA GLN A 11 -7.16 15.43 13.39
C GLN A 11 -5.79 15.99 13.77
N ASN A 12 -4.70 15.39 13.30
CA ASN A 12 -3.37 15.94 13.43
C ASN A 12 -3.07 16.81 12.21
N GLU A 13 -3.27 18.13 12.37
CA GLU A 13 -3.10 19.12 11.31
C GLU A 13 -1.74 19.01 10.58
N LYS A 14 -0.68 18.64 11.31
CA LYS A 14 0.65 18.40 10.72
C LYS A 14 0.68 17.19 9.80
N VAL A 15 0.10 16.06 10.22
CA VAL A 15 0.07 14.82 9.42
C VAL A 15 -0.84 15.01 8.20
N SER A 16 -1.97 15.69 8.37
CA SER A 16 -2.85 16.08 7.26
C SER A 16 -2.09 16.91 6.23
N GLN A 17 -1.38 17.95 6.67
CA GLN A 17 -0.60 18.82 5.79
C GLN A 17 0.48 18.02 5.04
N GLU A 18 1.21 17.15 5.73
CA GLU A 18 2.22 16.28 5.11
C GLU A 18 1.63 15.35 4.03
N ILE A 19 0.39 14.87 4.18
CA ILE A 19 -0.29 14.07 3.16
C ILE A 19 -0.77 14.94 2.00
N PHE A 20 -1.35 16.12 2.29
CA PHE A 20 -1.83 17.04 1.27
C PHE A 20 -0.72 17.56 0.36
N ASP A 21 0.49 17.73 0.91
CA ASP A 21 1.66 18.19 0.16
C ASP A 21 2.34 17.07 -0.65
N MET A 22 1.88 15.82 -0.56
CA MET A 22 2.41 14.73 -1.38
C MET A 22 2.00 14.85 -2.84
N HIS A 23 2.83 14.30 -3.72
CA HIS A 23 2.45 14.07 -5.11
C HIS A 23 1.56 12.84 -5.22
N TRP A 24 0.33 13.03 -5.70
CA TRP A 24 -0.65 11.95 -5.83
C TRP A 24 -0.78 11.54 -7.29
N TRP A 25 -0.83 10.23 -7.54
CA TRP A 25 -1.13 9.70 -8.87
C TRP A 25 -1.78 8.32 -8.78
N VAL A 26 -2.36 7.90 -9.90
CA VAL A 26 -2.80 6.51 -10.08
C VAL A 26 -1.82 5.86 -11.04
N HIS A 27 -1.24 4.73 -10.61
CA HIS A 27 -0.39 3.90 -11.44
C HIS A 27 -1.20 2.72 -11.99
N ASP A 28 -1.09 2.46 -13.30
CA ASP A 28 -1.80 1.37 -13.97
C ASP A 28 -0.83 0.22 -14.31
N PHE A 29 -1.09 -0.94 -13.71
CA PHE A 29 -0.41 -2.20 -13.89
C PHE A 29 -1.11 -3.10 -14.91
N LYS A 30 -1.77 -2.53 -15.92
CA LYS A 30 -2.49 -3.27 -16.97
C LYS A 30 -1.65 -4.38 -17.64
N ASP A 31 -0.33 -4.20 -17.70
CA ASP A 31 0.61 -5.13 -18.35
C ASP A 31 1.20 -6.16 -17.35
N SER A 32 0.81 -6.13 -16.08
CA SER A 32 1.22 -7.11 -15.08
C SER A 32 0.51 -8.44 -15.28
N LEU A 33 1.26 -9.54 -15.23
CA LEU A 33 0.71 -10.92 -15.32
C LEU A 33 -0.13 -11.31 -14.10
N VAL A 34 0.01 -10.57 -12.99
CA VAL A 34 -0.72 -10.81 -11.75
C VAL A 34 -1.52 -9.56 -11.40
N PRO A 35 -2.81 -9.68 -11.01
CA PRO A 35 -3.61 -8.53 -10.60
C PRO A 35 -3.30 -8.11 -9.16
N LEU A 36 -3.58 -6.85 -8.84
CA LEU A 36 -3.62 -6.35 -7.47
C LEU A 36 -4.73 -7.03 -6.67
N ILE A 37 -4.46 -7.25 -5.38
CA ILE A 37 -5.46 -7.69 -4.40
C ILE A 37 -5.75 -6.57 -3.41
N ALA A 38 -6.96 -6.58 -2.85
CA ALA A 38 -7.36 -5.71 -1.75
C ALA A 38 -7.57 -6.52 -0.47
N SER A 39 -7.74 -5.84 0.65
CA SER A 39 -8.11 -6.46 1.93
C SER A 39 -9.06 -5.57 2.70
N ASP A 40 -9.51 -6.04 3.86
CA ASP A 40 -10.23 -5.21 4.85
C ASP A 40 -9.36 -4.11 5.48
N ARG A 41 -8.04 -4.09 5.19
CA ARG A 41 -7.09 -3.03 5.53
C ARG A 41 -6.23 -2.68 4.31
N PRO A 42 -6.80 -2.01 3.30
CA PRO A 42 -6.15 -1.82 1.99
C PRO A 42 -5.11 -0.70 1.98
N LEU A 43 -5.05 0.11 3.05
CA LEU A 43 -4.09 1.20 3.19
C LEU A 43 -2.71 0.65 3.56
N ARG A 44 -1.72 0.88 2.70
CA ARG A 44 -0.31 0.64 2.99
C ARG A 44 0.44 1.95 3.12
N ILE A 45 1.26 2.06 4.17
CA ILE A 45 2.24 3.12 4.37
C ILE A 45 3.62 2.44 4.53
N SER A 46 4.62 2.80 3.72
CA SER A 46 5.94 2.14 3.75
C SER A 46 6.85 2.60 4.89
N ASN A 47 6.88 3.91 5.16
CA ASN A 47 7.68 4.59 6.16
C ASN A 47 6.77 5.50 7.00
N GLY A 48 7.30 6.19 7.99
CA GLY A 48 6.52 7.20 8.71
C GLY A 48 6.04 8.32 7.78
N ILE A 49 4.85 8.87 8.04
CA ILE A 49 4.44 10.13 7.39
C ILE A 49 5.42 11.22 7.86
N GLY A 50 5.87 12.07 6.93
CA GLY A 50 6.96 13.03 7.13
C GLY A 50 8.34 12.52 6.68
N ASP A 51 8.49 11.21 6.45
CA ASP A 51 9.70 10.65 5.82
C ASP A 51 9.69 10.90 4.31
N ARG A 52 10.82 11.38 3.75
CA ARG A 52 10.98 11.60 2.29
C ARG A 52 10.77 10.33 1.46
N GLU A 53 11.01 9.17 2.07
CA GLU A 53 10.86 7.85 1.47
C GLU A 53 9.46 7.25 1.68
N CYS A 54 8.55 7.99 2.33
CA CYS A 54 7.19 7.56 2.56
C CYS A 54 6.43 7.35 1.25
N VAL A 55 5.73 6.21 1.18
CA VAL A 55 4.81 5.89 0.10
C VAL A 55 3.51 5.39 0.73
N ILE A 56 2.44 6.14 0.48
CA ILE A 56 1.07 5.73 0.76
C ILE A 56 0.51 5.09 -0.50
N SER A 57 -0.13 3.94 -0.37
CA SER A 57 -0.72 3.26 -1.51
C SER A 57 -2.01 2.50 -1.16
N ILE A 58 -2.98 2.53 -2.08
CA ILE A 58 -4.28 1.88 -1.94
C ILE A 58 -4.69 1.26 -3.29
N PRO A 59 -4.96 -0.05 -3.38
CA PRO A 59 -5.48 -0.66 -4.61
C PRO A 59 -6.89 -0.14 -4.89
N LEU A 60 -7.11 0.43 -6.08
CA LEU A 60 -8.41 0.93 -6.53
C LEU A 60 -9.17 -0.09 -7.37
N THR A 61 -8.43 -0.81 -8.22
CA THR A 61 -8.94 -1.89 -9.09
C THR A 61 -7.88 -2.99 -9.21
N PRO A 62 -8.18 -4.14 -9.84
CA PRO A 62 -7.18 -5.18 -10.08
C PRO A 62 -5.93 -4.73 -10.87
N SER A 63 -5.97 -3.60 -11.58
CA SER A 63 -4.79 -3.05 -12.27
C SER A 63 -4.35 -1.66 -11.77
N LYS A 64 -5.20 -0.92 -11.04
CA LYS A 64 -4.91 0.47 -10.65
C LYS A 64 -4.57 0.60 -9.18
N LEU A 65 -3.46 1.25 -8.90
CA LEU A 65 -2.99 1.58 -7.56
C LEU A 65 -2.95 3.10 -7.38
N PHE A 66 -3.67 3.61 -6.39
CA PHE A 66 -3.45 4.97 -5.90
C PHE A 66 -2.11 5.01 -5.16
N ILE A 67 -1.31 6.05 -5.41
CA ILE A 67 -0.04 6.29 -4.75
C ILE A 67 0.08 7.76 -4.38
N ALA A 68 0.56 8.02 -3.17
CA ALA A 68 1.02 9.34 -2.74
C ALA A 68 2.44 9.23 -2.16
N ALA A 69 3.32 10.14 -2.57
CA ALA A 69 4.69 10.22 -2.08
C ALA A 69 5.18 11.68 -1.99
N PRO A 70 6.06 12.03 -1.04
CA PRO A 70 6.54 13.42 -0.87
C PRO A 70 7.39 13.95 -2.02
N ILE A 71 8.04 13.07 -2.80
CA ILE A 71 8.99 13.46 -3.84
C ILE A 71 8.62 12.84 -5.19
N LEU A 72 8.73 13.62 -6.27
CA LEU A 72 8.32 13.20 -7.62
C LEU A 72 9.22 12.09 -8.18
N GLU A 73 10.48 12.02 -7.74
CA GLU A 73 11.44 10.98 -8.13
C GLU A 73 10.92 9.57 -7.81
N LYS A 74 10.05 9.43 -6.80
CA LYS A 74 9.38 8.16 -6.49
C LYS A 74 8.45 7.74 -7.63
N LYS A 75 7.71 8.66 -8.21
CA LYS A 75 6.84 8.38 -9.36
C LYS A 75 7.67 7.84 -10.54
N GLU A 76 8.76 8.52 -10.87
CA GLU A 76 9.67 8.11 -11.95
C GLU A 76 10.38 6.78 -11.64
N ALA A 77 10.68 6.51 -10.37
CA ALA A 77 11.22 5.22 -9.95
C ALA A 77 10.18 4.09 -10.13
N PHE A 78 8.92 4.31 -9.73
CA PHE A 78 7.83 3.34 -9.88
C PHE A 78 7.60 2.92 -11.34
N ILE A 79 7.71 3.85 -12.29
CA ILE A 79 7.55 3.59 -13.73
C ILE A 79 8.69 2.70 -14.24
N ARG A 80 9.93 2.90 -13.76
CA ARG A 80 11.12 2.18 -14.24
C ARG A 80 11.33 0.80 -13.60
N MET A 81 10.68 0.54 -12.48
CA MET A 81 10.79 -0.74 -11.78
C MET A 81 10.09 -1.87 -12.53
N ASN A 82 10.43 -3.11 -12.20
CA ASN A 82 9.71 -4.28 -12.68
C ASN A 82 8.27 -4.27 -12.13
N GLN A 83 7.30 -4.09 -13.03
CA GLN A 83 5.89 -3.94 -12.69
C GLN A 83 5.31 -5.19 -12.02
N LEU A 84 5.72 -6.39 -12.45
CA LEU A 84 5.30 -7.64 -11.85
C LEU A 84 5.80 -7.75 -10.39
N GLU A 85 7.07 -7.41 -10.16
CA GLU A 85 7.66 -7.45 -8.82
C GLU A 85 6.97 -6.47 -7.87
N LEU A 86 6.62 -5.28 -8.36
CA LEU A 86 5.87 -4.29 -7.59
C LEU A 86 4.50 -4.81 -7.17
N VAL A 87 3.73 -5.39 -8.09
CA VAL A 87 2.42 -5.97 -7.77
C VAL A 87 2.55 -7.12 -6.77
N VAL A 88 3.50 -8.03 -6.98
CA VAL A 88 3.73 -9.16 -6.06
C VAL A 88 4.12 -8.66 -4.67
N LYS A 89 5.01 -7.68 -4.58
CA LYS A 89 5.44 -7.08 -3.30
C LYS A 89 4.28 -6.37 -2.61
N HIS A 90 3.47 -5.62 -3.36
CA HIS A 90 2.28 -4.96 -2.85
C HIS A 90 1.28 -5.98 -2.29
N ASN A 91 0.91 -6.99 -3.09
CA ASN A 91 -0.02 -8.05 -2.72
C ASN A 91 0.43 -8.80 -1.45
N LYS A 92 1.74 -9.07 -1.31
CA LYS A 92 2.28 -9.72 -0.09
C LYS A 92 2.00 -8.88 1.15
N VAL A 93 2.23 -7.57 1.07
CA VAL A 93 1.99 -6.66 2.19
C VAL A 93 0.49 -6.56 2.48
N ILE A 94 -0.35 -6.37 1.48
CA ILE A 94 -1.80 -6.28 1.65
C ILE A 94 -2.38 -7.54 2.29
N ALA A 95 -1.96 -8.73 1.85
CA ALA A 95 -2.36 -9.98 2.47
C ALA A 95 -1.86 -10.11 3.91
N ALA A 96 -0.60 -9.72 4.18
CA ALA A 96 -0.04 -9.77 5.53
C ALA A 96 -0.69 -8.80 6.52
N CYS A 97 -1.14 -7.63 6.03
CA CYS A 97 -1.83 -6.62 6.83
C CYS A 97 -3.32 -6.87 6.99
N ALA A 98 -3.90 -7.79 6.21
CA ALA A 98 -5.31 -8.11 6.30
C ALA A 98 -5.65 -8.66 7.69
N ASP A 99 -6.79 -8.23 8.23
CA ASP A 99 -7.30 -8.69 9.53
C ASP A 99 -7.96 -10.05 9.37
N ARG A 100 -8.94 -10.11 8.46
CA ARG A 100 -9.78 -11.30 8.25
C ARG A 100 -9.95 -11.66 6.78
N ARG A 101 -9.90 -10.67 5.87
CA ARG A 101 -10.34 -10.86 4.49
C ARG A 101 -9.37 -10.25 3.48
N VAL A 102 -9.13 -11.01 2.42
CA VAL A 102 -8.41 -10.61 1.21
C VAL A 102 -9.35 -10.83 0.03
N TYR A 103 -9.35 -9.89 -0.91
CA TYR A 103 -10.23 -9.85 -2.07
C TYR A 103 -9.40 -9.73 -3.34
N GLY A 104 -9.67 -10.56 -4.33
CA GLY A 104 -9.03 -10.44 -5.65
C GLY A 104 -9.00 -11.74 -6.42
N HIS A 105 -8.58 -11.66 -7.68
CA HIS A 105 -8.38 -12.79 -8.57
C HIS A 105 -6.95 -13.34 -8.37
N THR A 106 -6.70 -13.95 -7.21
CA THR A 106 -5.40 -14.53 -6.86
C THR A 106 -5.53 -15.99 -6.44
N GLY A 107 -4.42 -16.72 -6.44
CA GLY A 107 -4.40 -18.13 -6.02
C GLY A 107 -4.59 -18.28 -4.52
N MET A 108 -5.39 -19.26 -4.11
CA MET A 108 -5.66 -19.58 -2.69
C MET A 108 -4.36 -19.82 -1.89
N LEU A 109 -3.37 -20.49 -2.50
CA LEU A 109 -2.05 -20.74 -1.89
C LEU A 109 -1.28 -19.45 -1.56
N PHE A 110 -1.42 -18.41 -2.38
CA PHE A 110 -0.79 -17.12 -2.10
C PHE A 110 -1.40 -16.48 -0.86
N VAL A 111 -2.73 -16.45 -0.77
CA VAL A 111 -3.43 -15.87 0.38
C VAL A 111 -3.11 -16.65 1.65
N GLN A 112 -3.23 -17.98 1.62
CA GLN A 112 -2.89 -18.84 2.76
C GLN A 112 -1.46 -18.65 3.26
N ARG A 113 -0.51 -18.41 2.33
CA ARG A 113 0.89 -18.20 2.68
C ARG A 113 1.16 -16.88 3.39
N TYR A 114 0.35 -15.84 3.20
CA TYR A 114 0.67 -14.49 3.67
C TYR A 114 -0.37 -13.88 4.62
N LEU A 115 -1.60 -14.38 4.64
CA LEU A 115 -2.68 -13.86 5.47
C LEU A 115 -2.28 -13.85 6.96
N GLY A 116 -2.37 -12.67 7.59
CA GLY A 116 -2.16 -12.51 9.04
C GLY A 116 -0.71 -12.66 9.52
N ILE A 117 0.29 -12.66 8.62
CA ILE A 117 1.72 -12.77 9.00
C ILE A 117 2.33 -11.39 9.34
N GLY A 118 1.58 -10.29 9.22
CA GLY A 118 2.05 -8.92 9.41
C GLY A 118 2.81 -8.64 10.71
N ASP A 119 2.47 -9.31 11.81
CA ASP A 119 3.18 -9.20 13.11
C ASP A 119 4.66 -9.68 13.04
N LYS A 120 5.08 -10.39 11.99
CA LYS A 120 6.47 -10.87 11.78
C LYS A 120 7.27 -10.05 10.77
N ILE A 121 6.71 -8.98 10.18
CA ILE A 121 7.40 -8.13 9.21
C ILE A 121 8.06 -6.96 9.98
N PRO A 122 9.40 -6.83 9.97
CA PRO A 122 10.14 -5.93 10.87
C PRO A 122 9.83 -4.43 10.72
N PHE A 123 9.11 -4.02 9.67
CA PHE A 123 8.72 -2.63 9.42
C PHE A 123 7.39 -2.21 10.08
N MET A 124 6.67 -3.13 10.73
CA MET A 124 5.43 -2.84 11.47
C MET A 124 5.61 -3.08 12.96
N LYS A 125 6.39 -2.23 13.64
CA LYS A 125 6.18 -2.08 15.09
C LYS A 125 4.87 -1.32 15.27
N ARG A 126 3.93 -1.93 16.00
CA ARG A 126 2.68 -1.30 16.45
C ARG A 126 3.04 0.06 17.07
N VAL A 127 2.56 1.12 16.46
CA VAL A 127 2.35 2.42 17.12
C VAL A 127 1.01 2.34 17.84
#